data_AF-A0A0B7BJG3-F1
#
_entry.id   AF-A0A0B7BJG3-F1
#
_cell.length_a   1.000
_cell.length_b   1.000
_cell.length_c   1.000
_cell.angle_alpha   90.00
_cell.angle_beta   90.00
_cell.angle_gamma   90.00
#
_symmetry.space_group_name_H-M   'P 1'
#
loop_
_entity.id
_entity.type
_entity.pdbx_description
1 polymer ?
#
loop_
_entity_poly.entity_id
_entity_poly.type
_entity_poly.pdbx_seq_one_letter_code
_entity_poly.pdbx_strand_id
1 'polypeptide(L)'
;MGIMPYNCDYNFAKKASVLLFILVLVGAVYIVATRYNTQVREIISSPTVIKVVPESSDIKTKRFMQQRNDVSRQLNQMKQLYGQQSCEQLKLQQTSGKTVDSRVSENGGWCSDASSPESKAHMWDQGFSTALSKFLAGKEVASFGDGPGQYKKHLDSLGQVKIYTAYDGAPYCETVTKGTVKFLDLTAPQYGLPAYDWVVSVEVGEHIPAKFEDIYLDNLARHAREGLVLSWAVPGQGGLSHVNNKALVDVIAQLNKRGFEIDKTGSEPLRQASSFSWLKGNIYTYKRVDPKTFIEEDV
;
A
#
# COMPACT_ATOMS: atom_id res chain seq x y z
N MET A 1 -29.41 -76.69 59.81
CA MET A 1 -29.52 -75.22 59.68
C MET A 1 -28.63 -74.79 58.52
N GLY A 2 -29.18 -74.67 57.31
CA GLY A 2 -28.45 -74.20 56.14
C GLY A 2 -29.06 -72.89 55.68
N ILE A 3 -28.42 -71.78 56.02
CA ILE A 3 -28.76 -70.46 55.48
C ILE A 3 -28.10 -70.38 54.10
N MET A 4 -28.94 -70.33 53.06
CA MET A 4 -28.50 -70.13 51.68
C MET A 4 -27.76 -68.80 51.54
N PRO A 5 -26.59 -68.75 50.87
CA PRO A 5 -26.01 -67.48 50.48
C PRO A 5 -26.85 -66.90 49.33
N TYR A 6 -27.52 -65.78 49.60
CA TYR A 6 -28.14 -64.92 48.59
C TYR A 6 -27.07 -64.48 47.60
N ASN A 7 -27.06 -65.11 46.42
CA ASN A 7 -26.22 -64.72 45.31
C ASN A 7 -26.81 -63.43 44.71
N CYS A 8 -26.42 -62.29 45.27
CA CYS A 8 -26.84 -60.99 44.80
C CYS A 8 -26.28 -60.79 43.38
N ASP A 9 -27.16 -60.81 42.39
CA ASP A 9 -26.81 -60.78 40.97
C ASP A 9 -26.05 -59.48 40.64
N TYR A 10 -24.73 -59.58 40.62
CA TYR A 10 -23.80 -58.49 40.40
C TYR A 10 -24.06 -57.76 39.08
N ASN A 11 -24.66 -58.45 38.10
CA ASN A 11 -25.09 -57.86 36.83
C ASN A 11 -26.35 -57.00 36.95
N PHE A 12 -27.28 -57.34 37.85
CA PHE A 12 -28.46 -56.53 38.11
C PHE A 12 -28.09 -55.21 38.82
N ALA A 13 -27.22 -55.27 39.83
CA ALA A 13 -26.72 -54.09 40.52
C ALA A 13 -25.93 -53.13 39.59
N LYS A 14 -25.09 -53.68 38.69
CA LYS A 14 -24.39 -52.86 37.67
C LYS A 14 -25.36 -52.21 36.68
N LYS A 15 -26.36 -52.95 36.18
CA LYS A 15 -27.37 -52.40 35.25
C LYS A 15 -28.22 -51.31 35.91
N ALA A 16 -28.61 -51.50 37.17
CA ALA A 16 -29.34 -50.50 37.94
C ALA A 16 -28.50 -49.22 38.18
N SER A 17 -27.21 -49.36 38.52
CA SER A 17 -26.30 -48.21 38.68
C SER A 17 -26.05 -47.45 37.38
N VAL A 18 -25.93 -48.14 36.25
CA VAL A 18 -25.79 -47.49 34.93
C VAL A 18 -27.07 -46.76 34.54
N LEU A 19 -28.24 -47.35 34.79
CA LEU A 19 -29.53 -46.71 34.52
C LEU A 19 -29.73 -45.46 35.38
N LEU A 20 -29.38 -45.54 36.68
CA LEU A 20 -29.44 -44.41 37.60
C LEU A 20 -28.49 -43.29 37.15
N PHE A 21 -27.28 -43.63 36.71
CA PHE A 21 -26.31 -42.66 36.21
C PHE A 21 -26.83 -41.95 34.95
N ILE A 22 -27.41 -42.68 34.00
CA ILE A 22 -28.02 -42.11 32.79
C ILE A 22 -29.17 -41.16 33.16
N LEU A 23 -30.04 -41.55 34.09
CA LEU A 23 -31.16 -40.70 34.53
C LEU A 23 -30.68 -39.41 35.20
N VAL A 24 -29.63 -39.47 36.03
CA VAL A 24 -29.01 -38.28 36.63
C VAL A 24 -28.40 -37.37 35.55
N LEU A 25 -27.74 -37.95 34.55
CA LEU A 25 -27.11 -37.20 33.46
C LEU A 25 -28.15 -36.51 32.56
N VAL A 26 -29.22 -37.21 32.20
CA VAL A 26 -30.35 -36.64 31.45
C VAL A 26 -31.05 -35.55 32.26
N GLY A 27 -31.26 -35.78 33.56
CA GLY A 27 -31.82 -34.77 34.47
C GLY A 27 -30.95 -33.52 34.57
N ALA A 28 -29.62 -33.68 34.69
CA ALA A 28 -28.67 -32.56 34.72
C ALA A 28 -28.66 -31.78 33.40
N VAL A 29 -28.65 -32.47 32.26
CA VAL A 29 -28.72 -31.83 30.92
C VAL A 29 -30.06 -31.08 30.76
N TYR A 30 -31.17 -31.66 31.21
CA TYR A 30 -32.47 -31.00 31.17
C TYR A 30 -32.53 -29.75 32.06
N ILE A 31 -31.95 -29.80 33.26
CA ILE A 31 -31.86 -28.65 34.17
C ILE A 31 -30.97 -27.54 33.57
N VAL A 32 -29.85 -27.91 32.95
CA VAL A 32 -28.96 -26.94 32.29
C VAL A 32 -29.67 -26.31 31.08
N ALA A 33 -30.32 -27.13 30.24
CA ALA A 33 -31.06 -26.64 29.06
C ALA A 33 -32.24 -25.74 29.44
N THR A 34 -32.97 -26.07 30.51
CA THR A 34 -34.08 -25.23 31.00
C THR A 34 -33.57 -23.94 31.62
N ARG A 35 -32.50 -23.95 32.42
CA ARG A 35 -31.87 -22.72 32.93
C ARG A 35 -31.34 -21.82 31.82
N TYR A 36 -30.70 -22.40 30.81
CA TYR A 36 -30.24 -21.66 29.63
C TYR A 36 -31.41 -21.02 28.89
N ASN A 37 -32.51 -21.77 28.67
CA ASN A 37 -33.72 -21.23 28.07
C ASN A 37 -34.37 -20.11 28.90
N THR A 38 -34.34 -20.18 30.23
CA THR A 38 -34.86 -19.11 31.08
C THR A 38 -33.99 -17.85 31.00
N GLN A 39 -32.66 -17.97 31.02
CA GLN A 39 -31.75 -16.83 30.82
C GLN A 39 -31.91 -16.20 29.43
N VAL A 40 -32.03 -17.02 28.38
CA VAL A 40 -32.29 -16.54 27.02
C VAL A 40 -33.64 -15.83 26.95
N ARG A 41 -34.68 -16.31 27.66
CA ARG A 41 -35.97 -15.61 27.74
C ARG A 41 -35.90 -14.29 28.51
N GLU A 42 -35.09 -14.17 29.57
CA GLU A 42 -34.86 -12.90 30.26
C GLU A 42 -34.07 -11.89 29.40
N ILE A 43 -33.12 -12.37 28.59
CA ILE A 43 -32.39 -11.55 27.62
C ILE A 43 -33.32 -11.08 26.49
N ILE A 44 -34.23 -11.94 26.02
CA ILE A 44 -35.18 -11.62 24.94
C ILE A 44 -36.35 -10.77 25.46
N SER A 45 -36.71 -10.87 26.75
CA SER A 45 -37.85 -10.15 27.32
C SER A 45 -37.54 -8.75 27.84
N SER A 46 -36.26 -8.36 27.94
CA SER A 46 -35.89 -6.96 28.15
C SER A 46 -35.96 -6.20 26.83
N PRO A 47 -36.95 -5.32 26.62
CA PRO A 47 -36.90 -4.41 25.50
C PRO A 47 -35.97 -3.27 25.94
N THR A 48 -34.67 -3.54 26.04
CA THR A 48 -33.70 -2.46 25.88
C THR A 48 -33.78 -2.09 24.40
N VAL A 49 -34.73 -1.22 24.08
CA VAL A 49 -34.71 -0.46 22.83
C VAL A 49 -33.43 0.37 22.92
N ILE A 50 -32.32 -0.21 22.46
CA ILE A 50 -31.15 0.56 22.06
C ILE A 50 -31.71 1.43 20.96
N LYS A 51 -32.03 2.69 21.30
CA LYS A 51 -32.27 3.72 20.32
C LYS A 51 -30.98 3.78 19.51
N VAL A 52 -30.96 3.12 18.36
CA VAL A 52 -29.96 3.37 17.34
C VAL A 52 -30.22 4.79 16.89
N VAL A 53 -29.60 5.74 17.57
CA VAL A 53 -29.59 7.13 17.14
C VAL A 53 -28.97 7.09 15.74
N PRO A 54 -29.68 7.58 14.70
CA PRO A 54 -29.11 7.62 13.37
C PRO A 54 -27.80 8.39 13.42
N GLU A 55 -26.69 7.69 13.19
CA GLU A 55 -25.37 8.31 13.10
C GLU A 55 -25.43 9.38 12.00
N SER A 56 -24.97 10.60 12.30
CA SER A 56 -25.05 11.73 11.37
C SER A 56 -24.26 11.40 10.09
N SER A 57 -24.64 12.01 8.97
CA SER A 57 -23.97 11.79 7.68
C SER A 57 -22.46 12.07 7.76
N ASP A 58 -22.05 13.13 8.47
CA ASP A 58 -20.64 13.49 8.67
C ASP A 58 -19.84 12.39 9.42
N ILE A 59 -20.42 11.84 10.49
CA ILE A 59 -19.77 10.76 11.25
C ILE A 59 -19.63 9.50 10.39
N LYS A 60 -20.67 9.16 9.61
CA LYS A 60 -20.61 8.03 8.67
C LYS A 60 -19.53 8.23 7.60
N THR A 61 -19.43 9.41 7.00
CA THR A 61 -18.40 9.72 6.01
C THR A 61 -17.00 9.57 6.58
N LYS A 62 -16.72 10.15 7.76
CA LYS A 62 -15.41 10.01 8.44
C LYS A 62 -15.07 8.55 8.73
N ARG A 63 -16.05 7.76 9.16
CA ARG A 63 -15.87 6.31 9.39
C ARG A 63 -15.51 5.58 8.11
N PHE A 64 -16.19 5.85 7.00
CA PHE A 64 -15.87 5.19 5.71
C PHE A 64 -14.51 5.62 5.16
N MET A 65 -14.12 6.89 5.33
CA MET A 65 -12.78 7.36 4.98
C MET A 65 -11.70 6.64 5.79
N GLN A 66 -11.91 6.50 7.11
CA GLN A 66 -10.98 5.78 7.96
C GLN A 66 -10.84 4.31 7.50
N GLN A 67 -11.95 3.64 7.21
CA GLN A 67 -11.95 2.27 6.70
C GLN A 67 -11.24 2.15 5.35
N ARG A 68 -11.48 3.09 4.41
CA ARG A 68 -10.79 3.16 3.12
C ARG A 68 -9.28 3.26 3.33
N ASN A 69 -8.85 4.16 4.20
CA ASN A 69 -7.43 4.42 4.47
C ASN A 69 -6.78 3.20 5.15
N ASP A 70 -7.50 2.52 6.06
CA ASP A 70 -7.04 1.29 6.69
C ASP A 70 -6.85 0.14 5.69
N VAL A 71 -7.83 -0.04 4.78
CA VAL A 71 -7.75 -1.05 3.71
C VAL A 71 -6.61 -0.73 2.75
N SER A 72 -6.42 0.53 2.35
CA SER A 72 -5.32 0.95 1.48
C SER A 72 -3.96 0.61 2.11
N ARG A 73 -3.77 0.93 3.40
CA ARG A 73 -2.55 0.63 4.14
C ARG A 73 -2.29 -0.88 4.26
N GLN A 74 -3.32 -1.67 4.57
CA GLN A 74 -3.19 -3.14 4.64
C GLN A 74 -2.84 -3.73 3.27
N LEU A 75 -3.46 -3.22 2.19
CA LEU A 75 -3.14 -3.63 0.83
C LEU A 75 -1.69 -3.30 0.47
N ASN A 76 -1.20 -2.10 0.82
CA ASN A 76 0.19 -1.71 0.61
C ASN A 76 1.16 -2.66 1.35
N GLN A 77 0.88 -2.99 2.61
CA GLN A 77 1.70 -3.95 3.38
C GLN A 77 1.68 -5.35 2.76
N MET A 78 0.52 -5.84 2.32
CA MET A 78 0.40 -7.13 1.65
C MET A 78 1.17 -7.15 0.33
N LYS A 79 1.14 -6.06 -0.43
CA LYS A 79 1.93 -5.89 -1.67
C LYS A 79 3.43 -5.93 -1.40
N GLN A 80 3.90 -5.31 -0.31
CA GLN A 80 5.30 -5.39 0.10
C GLN A 80 5.73 -6.83 0.37
N LEU A 81 4.96 -7.54 1.20
CA LEU A 81 5.23 -8.95 1.54
C LEU A 81 5.22 -9.84 0.29
N TYR A 82 4.25 -9.63 -0.60
CA TYR A 82 4.18 -10.35 -1.87
C TYR A 82 5.41 -10.09 -2.74
N GLY A 83 5.84 -8.83 -2.86
CA GLY A 83 7.06 -8.48 -3.60
C GLY A 83 8.33 -9.11 -3.01
N GLN A 84 8.45 -9.16 -1.68
CA GLN A 84 9.56 -9.84 -1.00
C GLN A 84 9.57 -11.34 -1.28
N GLN A 85 8.43 -12.02 -1.11
CA GLN A 85 8.29 -13.44 -1.45
C GLN A 85 8.60 -13.73 -2.92
N SER A 86 8.15 -12.85 -3.81
CA SER A 86 8.46 -12.94 -5.24
C SER A 86 9.97 -12.85 -5.52
N CYS A 87 10.67 -11.87 -4.92
CA CYS A 87 12.13 -11.76 -5.05
C CYS A 87 12.84 -13.04 -4.56
N GLU A 88 12.44 -13.58 -3.40
CA GLU A 88 13.01 -14.80 -2.84
C GLU A 88 12.77 -16.01 -3.76
N GLN A 89 11.56 -16.16 -4.27
CA GLN A 89 11.20 -17.22 -5.21
C GLN A 89 11.99 -17.12 -6.51
N LEU A 90 12.13 -15.93 -7.10
CA LEU A 90 12.90 -15.73 -8.32
C LEU A 90 14.38 -16.04 -8.12
N LYS A 91 14.95 -15.65 -6.97
CA LYS A 91 16.34 -15.97 -6.60
C LYS A 91 16.54 -17.49 -6.49
N LEU A 92 15.61 -18.21 -5.85
CA LEU A 92 15.65 -19.68 -5.77
C LEU A 92 15.52 -20.36 -7.13
N GLN A 93 14.66 -19.84 -8.01
CA GLN A 93 14.52 -20.36 -9.37
C GLN A 93 15.83 -20.18 -10.16
N GLN A 94 16.46 -19.01 -10.04
CA GLN A 94 17.74 -18.73 -10.68
C GLN A 94 18.85 -19.65 -10.18
N THR A 95 18.97 -19.86 -8.86
CA THR A 95 19.96 -20.80 -8.29
C THR A 95 19.67 -22.26 -8.66
N SER A 96 18.42 -22.60 -8.97
CA SER A 96 18.01 -23.91 -9.49
C SER A 96 18.23 -24.06 -11.01
N GLY A 97 18.90 -23.11 -11.66
CA GLY A 97 19.24 -23.17 -13.08
C GLY A 97 18.14 -22.69 -14.03
N LYS A 98 17.03 -22.11 -13.55
CA LYS A 98 16.02 -21.50 -14.43
C LYS A 98 16.47 -20.13 -14.92
N THR A 99 16.16 -19.82 -16.17
CA THR A 99 16.38 -18.49 -16.76
C THR A 99 15.24 -17.55 -16.36
N VAL A 100 15.44 -16.80 -15.28
CA VAL A 100 14.52 -15.77 -14.78
C VAL A 100 15.28 -14.49 -14.46
N ASP A 101 14.63 -13.33 -14.58
CA ASP A 101 15.18 -12.07 -14.09
C ASP A 101 14.82 -11.89 -12.60
N SER A 102 15.80 -12.11 -11.72
CA SER A 102 15.61 -12.01 -10.26
C SER A 102 15.80 -10.60 -9.71
N ARG A 103 15.99 -9.59 -10.57
CA ARG A 103 16.21 -8.20 -10.16
C ARG A 103 14.92 -7.44 -9.91
N VAL A 104 13.80 -7.91 -10.44
CA VAL A 104 12.49 -7.23 -10.37
C VAL A 104 11.45 -8.25 -9.91
N SER A 105 10.68 -7.87 -8.89
CA SER A 105 9.58 -8.69 -8.36
C SER A 105 8.34 -8.63 -9.25
N GLU A 106 7.40 -9.54 -9.03
CA GLU A 106 6.15 -9.67 -9.80
C GLU A 106 5.24 -8.43 -9.73
N ASN A 107 5.38 -7.57 -8.72
CA ASN A 107 4.66 -6.28 -8.67
C ASN A 107 5.43 -5.12 -9.33
N GLY A 108 6.59 -5.38 -9.94
CA GLY A 108 7.41 -4.41 -10.67
C GLY A 108 8.48 -3.71 -9.81
N GLY A 109 8.47 -3.91 -8.50
CA GLY A 109 9.47 -3.34 -7.59
C GLY A 109 10.82 -4.03 -7.71
N TRP A 110 11.92 -3.27 -7.65
CA TRP A 110 13.26 -3.82 -7.76
C TRP A 110 13.64 -4.56 -6.46
N CYS A 111 14.25 -5.75 -6.60
CA CYS A 111 14.69 -6.57 -5.48
C CYS A 111 15.95 -5.98 -4.81
N SER A 112 16.28 -6.47 -3.60
CA SER A 112 17.26 -5.86 -2.68
C SER A 112 18.56 -5.37 -3.32
N ASP A 113 19.19 -6.20 -4.15
CA ASP A 113 20.50 -5.92 -4.73
C ASP A 113 20.40 -4.85 -5.82
N ALA A 114 19.29 -4.83 -6.56
CA ALA A 114 19.01 -3.83 -7.58
C ALA A 114 18.58 -2.50 -6.96
N SER A 115 17.83 -2.53 -5.86
CA SER A 115 17.30 -1.36 -5.14
C SER A 115 18.24 -0.76 -4.09
N SER A 116 19.43 -1.34 -3.89
CA SER A 116 20.35 -0.89 -2.85
C SER A 116 21.03 0.44 -3.23
N PRO A 117 21.40 1.29 -2.26
CA PRO A 117 22.17 2.52 -2.52
C PRO A 117 23.53 2.29 -3.20
N GLU A 118 24.09 1.09 -3.09
CA GLU A 118 25.34 0.67 -3.72
C GLU A 118 25.14 0.14 -5.15
N SER A 119 23.89 -0.08 -5.56
CA SER A 119 23.53 -0.51 -6.90
C SER A 119 23.91 0.52 -7.95
N LYS A 120 24.47 0.06 -9.07
CA LYS A 120 24.69 0.89 -10.26
C LYS A 120 23.47 0.96 -11.19
N ALA A 121 22.38 0.28 -10.84
CA ALA A 121 21.16 0.28 -11.64
C ALA A 121 20.38 1.61 -11.51
N HIS A 122 20.45 2.24 -10.34
CA HIS A 122 19.82 3.54 -10.11
C HIS A 122 20.70 4.68 -10.63
N MET A 123 20.14 5.47 -11.54
CA MET A 123 20.80 6.63 -12.12
C MET A 123 20.32 7.89 -11.39
N TRP A 124 21.22 8.55 -10.67
CA TRP A 124 20.96 9.82 -9.99
C TRP A 124 21.69 10.95 -10.70
N ASP A 125 20.96 12.05 -10.97
CA ASP A 125 21.49 13.22 -11.64
C ASP A 125 21.63 14.39 -10.67
N GLN A 126 22.88 14.74 -10.32
CA GLN A 126 23.15 15.78 -9.35
C GLN A 126 22.69 17.17 -9.82
N GLY A 127 22.88 17.49 -11.11
CA GLY A 127 22.50 18.79 -11.67
C GLY A 127 20.99 18.99 -11.65
N PHE A 128 20.24 17.98 -12.11
CA PHE A 128 18.79 17.94 -11.97
C PHE A 128 18.35 18.03 -10.51
N SER A 129 18.98 17.28 -9.60
CA SER A 129 18.63 17.28 -8.18
C SER A 129 18.82 18.65 -7.51
N THR A 130 19.88 19.40 -7.84
CA THR A 130 20.05 20.78 -7.38
C THR A 130 18.97 21.72 -7.94
N ALA A 131 18.66 21.61 -9.24
CA ALA A 131 17.61 22.41 -9.86
C ALA A 131 16.23 22.11 -9.28
N LEU A 132 15.95 20.83 -8.99
CA LEU A 132 14.73 20.37 -8.35
C LEU A 132 14.58 20.94 -6.94
N SER A 133 15.65 20.93 -6.13
CA SER A 133 15.64 21.53 -4.78
C SER A 133 15.29 23.02 -4.82
N LYS A 134 15.86 23.76 -5.78
CA LYS A 134 15.55 25.17 -5.98
C LYS A 134 14.11 25.39 -6.46
N PHE A 135 13.62 24.56 -7.37
CA PHE A 135 12.25 24.65 -7.90
C PHE A 135 11.20 24.41 -6.81
N LEU A 136 11.47 23.46 -5.90
CA LEU A 136 10.58 23.06 -4.81
C LEU A 136 10.87 23.77 -3.48
N ALA A 137 11.56 24.92 -3.51
CA ALA A 137 11.95 25.63 -2.31
C ALA A 137 10.75 26.01 -1.44
N GLY A 138 10.83 25.72 -0.14
CA GLY A 138 9.77 25.97 0.84
C GLY A 138 8.56 25.04 0.77
N LYS A 139 8.56 24.04 -0.14
CA LYS A 139 7.42 23.13 -0.36
C LYS A 139 7.50 21.86 0.46
N GLU A 140 6.34 21.28 0.74
CA GLU A 140 6.20 19.90 1.19
C GLU A 140 6.01 18.98 -0.01
N VAL A 141 6.88 17.99 -0.14
CA VAL A 141 7.04 17.19 -1.36
C VAL A 141 7.02 15.72 -1.02
N ALA A 142 6.32 14.93 -1.84
CA ALA A 142 6.55 13.48 -1.90
C ALA A 142 7.31 13.10 -3.16
N SER A 143 8.24 12.16 -3.02
CA SER A 143 8.84 11.45 -4.14
C SER A 143 8.23 10.05 -4.21
N PHE A 144 7.53 9.77 -5.30
CA PHE A 144 6.88 8.49 -5.58
C PHE A 144 7.75 7.74 -6.58
N GLY A 145 8.63 6.87 -6.07
CA GLY A 145 9.69 6.16 -6.80
C GLY A 145 11.07 6.79 -6.62
N ASP A 146 11.49 7.04 -5.38
CA ASP A 146 12.79 7.69 -5.06
C ASP A 146 13.98 6.72 -5.14
N GLY A 147 13.73 5.45 -5.46
CA GLY A 147 14.72 4.39 -5.49
C GLY A 147 15.42 4.24 -4.12
N PRO A 148 16.76 4.26 -4.08
CA PRO A 148 17.53 4.21 -2.84
C PRO A 148 17.57 5.52 -2.05
N GLY A 149 16.89 6.58 -2.53
CA GLY A 149 16.76 7.84 -1.80
C GLY A 149 17.88 8.85 -2.08
N GLN A 150 18.60 8.76 -3.21
CA GLN A 150 19.66 9.74 -3.53
C GLN A 150 19.10 11.15 -3.70
N TYR A 151 17.94 11.31 -4.33
CA TYR A 151 17.27 12.61 -4.45
C TYR A 151 16.90 13.14 -3.07
N LYS A 152 16.22 12.35 -2.23
CA LYS A 152 15.95 12.75 -0.84
C LYS A 152 17.19 13.20 -0.09
N LYS A 153 18.24 12.38 -0.07
CA LYS A 153 19.49 12.70 0.64
C LYS A 153 20.09 14.02 0.18
N HIS A 154 20.13 14.27 -1.13
CA HIS A 154 20.70 15.49 -1.67
C HIS A 154 19.81 16.71 -1.41
N LEU A 155 18.49 16.61 -1.64
CA LEU A 155 17.55 17.70 -1.37
C LEU A 155 17.51 18.09 0.11
N ASP A 156 17.52 17.12 1.03
CA ASP A 156 17.62 17.35 2.47
C ASP A 156 18.93 18.09 2.81
N SER A 157 20.05 17.71 2.17
CA SER A 157 21.35 18.36 2.41
C SER A 157 21.43 19.81 1.93
N LEU A 158 20.65 20.17 0.90
CA LEU A 158 20.55 21.54 0.39
C LEU A 158 19.65 22.43 1.25
N GLY A 159 18.71 21.84 2.00
CA GLY A 159 17.87 22.54 2.97
C GLY A 159 16.87 23.54 2.38
N GLN A 160 16.66 23.54 1.07
CA GLN A 160 15.73 24.47 0.41
C GLN A 160 14.28 23.98 0.45
N VAL A 161 14.06 22.66 0.37
CA VAL A 161 12.74 22.04 0.44
C VAL A 161 12.32 21.89 1.89
N LYS A 162 11.08 22.26 2.24
CA LYS A 162 10.61 22.25 3.63
C LYS A 162 10.51 20.83 4.19
N ILE A 163 9.85 19.94 3.43
CA ILE A 163 9.73 18.51 3.75
C ILE A 163 9.87 17.73 2.44
N TYR A 164 10.74 16.72 2.41
CA TYR A 164 10.84 15.79 1.30
C TYR A 164 10.63 14.36 1.80
N THR A 165 9.48 13.76 1.50
CA THR A 165 9.14 12.38 1.90
C THR A 165 9.39 11.43 0.74
N ALA A 166 10.25 10.44 0.92
CA ALA A 166 10.59 9.48 -0.14
C ALA A 166 9.83 8.17 0.02
N TYR A 167 9.26 7.71 -1.09
CA TYR A 167 8.59 6.43 -1.23
C TYR A 167 9.14 5.66 -2.44
N ASP A 168 9.14 4.34 -2.37
CA ASP A 168 9.51 3.49 -3.50
C ASP A 168 8.77 2.14 -3.50
N GLY A 169 8.57 1.57 -4.68
CA GLY A 169 7.90 0.28 -4.88
C GLY A 169 8.81 -0.94 -4.69
N ALA A 170 10.13 -0.76 -4.50
CA ALA A 170 11.07 -1.82 -4.20
C ALA A 170 10.74 -2.47 -2.84
N PRO A 171 10.45 -3.80 -2.79
CA PRO A 171 9.92 -4.45 -1.58
C PRO A 171 10.85 -4.39 -0.35
N TYR A 172 12.16 -4.19 -0.58
CA TYR A 172 13.18 -4.08 0.46
C TYR A 172 13.71 -2.66 0.65
N CYS A 173 13.11 -1.62 0.05
CA CYS A 173 13.60 -0.23 0.11
C CYS A 173 13.83 0.24 1.55
N GLU A 174 12.89 -0.05 2.47
CA GLU A 174 13.01 0.34 3.88
C GLU A 174 14.20 -0.30 4.57
N THR A 175 14.52 -1.57 4.25
CA THR A 175 15.67 -2.26 4.81
C THR A 175 16.99 -1.74 4.24
N VAL A 176 17.09 -1.66 2.90
CA VAL A 176 18.36 -1.26 2.25
C VAL A 176 18.68 0.21 2.46
N THR A 177 17.67 1.06 2.68
CA THR A 177 17.84 2.49 2.96
C THR A 177 17.75 2.84 4.45
N LYS A 178 17.60 1.84 5.34
CA LYS A 178 17.44 2.02 6.80
C LYS A 178 16.29 2.99 7.15
N GLY A 179 15.19 2.90 6.42
CA GLY A 179 13.98 3.70 6.61
C GLY A 179 14.03 5.10 6.01
N THR A 180 15.08 5.45 5.26
CA THR A 180 15.14 6.74 4.53
C THR A 180 14.03 6.83 3.49
N VAL A 181 13.75 5.71 2.83
CA VAL A 181 12.69 5.55 1.84
C VAL A 181 11.66 4.56 2.37
N LYS A 182 10.38 4.90 2.26
CA LYS A 182 9.25 4.08 2.73
C LYS A 182 8.66 3.26 1.59
N PHE A 183 8.13 2.08 1.88
CA PHE A 183 7.51 1.28 0.83
C PHE A 183 6.16 1.84 0.39
N LEU A 184 5.95 1.95 -0.93
CA LEU A 184 4.68 2.35 -1.53
C LEU A 184 4.47 1.68 -2.90
N ASP A 185 3.46 0.82 -3.00
CA ASP A 185 3.10 0.18 -4.27
C ASP A 185 2.10 1.04 -5.06
N LEU A 186 2.58 1.74 -6.08
CA LEU A 186 1.77 2.64 -6.89
C LEU A 186 0.82 1.92 -7.87
N THR A 187 0.81 0.58 -7.90
CA THR A 187 -0.18 -0.22 -8.65
C THR A 187 -1.48 -0.43 -7.85
N ALA A 188 -1.52 0.00 -6.59
CA ALA A 188 -2.69 0.01 -5.74
C ALA A 188 -3.12 1.46 -5.42
N PRO A 189 -4.42 1.73 -5.20
CA PRO A 189 -4.86 3.02 -4.71
C PRO A 189 -4.26 3.34 -3.33
N GLN A 190 -3.60 4.48 -3.23
CA GLN A 190 -2.96 4.96 -2.02
C GLN A 190 -3.84 6.05 -1.39
N TYR A 191 -4.30 5.77 -0.17
CA TYR A 191 -5.13 6.64 0.66
C TYR A 191 -4.58 6.65 2.10
N GLY A 192 -4.87 7.70 2.87
CA GLY A 192 -4.32 7.93 4.19
C GLY A 192 -2.85 8.39 4.20
N LEU A 193 -2.31 8.83 3.07
CA LEU A 193 -1.01 9.51 3.03
C LEU A 193 -1.22 11.02 3.23
N PRO A 194 -0.18 11.78 3.63
CA PRO A 194 -0.29 13.23 3.64
C PRO A 194 -0.61 13.79 2.24
N ALA A 195 -1.24 14.96 2.24
CA ALA A 195 -1.26 15.83 1.07
C ALA A 195 0.05 16.61 0.98
N TYR A 196 0.59 16.77 -0.22
CA TYR A 196 1.83 17.47 -0.49
C TYR A 196 1.57 18.65 -1.43
N ASP A 197 2.39 19.69 -1.37
CA ASP A 197 2.33 20.75 -2.36
C ASP A 197 2.66 20.19 -3.75
N TRP A 198 3.68 19.33 -3.81
CA TRP A 198 4.15 18.69 -5.04
C TRP A 198 4.42 17.20 -4.88
N VAL A 199 4.19 16.46 -5.96
CA VAL A 199 4.65 15.07 -6.08
C VAL A 199 5.67 14.98 -7.20
N VAL A 200 6.80 14.32 -6.92
CA VAL A 200 7.87 14.02 -7.87
C VAL A 200 7.82 12.53 -8.21
N SER A 201 7.93 12.19 -9.49
CA SER A 201 8.04 10.80 -9.94
C SER A 201 8.91 10.75 -11.19
N VAL A 202 10.12 10.20 -11.08
CA VAL A 202 11.16 10.31 -12.12
C VAL A 202 11.54 8.90 -12.57
N GLU A 203 11.26 8.58 -13.84
CA GLU A 203 11.47 7.26 -14.46
C GLU A 203 10.78 6.13 -13.66
N VAL A 204 9.46 6.27 -13.47
CA VAL A 204 8.64 5.33 -12.68
C VAL A 204 7.50 4.74 -13.50
N GLY A 205 6.78 5.56 -14.24
CA GLY A 205 5.57 5.14 -14.97
C GLY A 205 5.83 4.03 -15.99
N GLU A 206 7.03 3.98 -16.57
CA GLU A 206 7.46 2.93 -17.51
C GLU A 206 7.60 1.55 -16.87
N HIS A 207 7.74 1.48 -15.55
CA HIS A 207 7.80 0.24 -14.78
C HIS A 207 6.40 -0.21 -14.31
N ILE A 208 5.39 0.66 -14.39
CA ILE A 208 4.01 0.35 -14.03
C ILE A 208 3.32 -0.33 -15.21
N PRO A 209 2.82 -1.57 -15.08
CA PRO A 209 2.06 -2.22 -16.15
C PRO A 209 0.88 -1.35 -16.61
N ALA A 210 0.63 -1.26 -17.92
CA ALA A 210 -0.39 -0.36 -18.49
C ALA A 210 -1.79 -0.48 -17.85
N LYS A 211 -2.18 -1.68 -17.39
CA LYS A 211 -3.45 -1.92 -16.69
C LYS A 211 -3.58 -1.19 -15.33
N PHE A 212 -2.48 -0.70 -14.77
CA PHE A 212 -2.41 0.04 -13.52
C PHE A 212 -2.01 1.51 -13.73
N GLU A 213 -1.85 1.97 -14.98
CA GLU A 213 -1.47 3.35 -15.32
C GLU A 213 -2.41 4.37 -14.68
N ASP A 214 -3.72 4.14 -14.79
CA ASP A 214 -4.70 5.07 -14.24
C ASP A 214 -4.60 5.15 -12.71
N ILE A 215 -4.38 4.02 -12.03
CA ILE A 215 -4.19 3.98 -10.57
C ILE A 215 -2.92 4.76 -10.18
N TYR A 216 -1.82 4.58 -10.91
CA TYR A 216 -0.57 5.31 -10.68
C TYR A 216 -0.78 6.83 -10.83
N LEU A 217 -1.38 7.26 -11.93
CA LEU A 217 -1.64 8.68 -12.18
C LEU A 217 -2.64 9.28 -11.19
N ASP A 218 -3.65 8.50 -10.77
CA ASP A 218 -4.59 8.91 -9.72
C ASP A 218 -3.89 9.07 -8.37
N ASN A 219 -2.93 8.21 -8.03
CA ASN A 219 -2.10 8.36 -6.83
C ASN A 219 -1.31 9.67 -6.87
N LEU A 220 -0.63 9.98 -8.00
CA LEU A 220 0.08 11.24 -8.15
C LEU A 220 -0.85 12.45 -7.97
N ALA A 221 -1.98 12.44 -8.69
CA ALA A 221 -2.93 13.54 -8.70
C ALA A 221 -3.60 13.76 -7.34
N ARG A 222 -3.94 12.69 -6.63
CA ARG A 222 -4.59 12.74 -5.31
C ARG A 222 -3.73 13.44 -4.27
N HIS A 223 -2.42 13.17 -4.27
CA HIS A 223 -1.52 13.67 -3.23
C HIS A 223 -0.85 15.01 -3.57
N ALA A 224 -1.03 15.54 -4.77
CA ALA A 224 -0.43 16.80 -5.22
C ALA A 224 -1.42 17.97 -5.18
N ARG A 225 -1.24 18.92 -4.27
CA ARG A 225 -2.05 20.16 -4.20
C ARG A 225 -1.80 21.08 -5.38
N GLU A 226 -0.53 21.35 -5.68
CA GLU A 226 -0.14 22.38 -6.64
C GLU A 226 0.35 21.80 -7.97
N GLY A 227 1.13 20.72 -7.95
CA GLY A 227 1.78 20.25 -9.17
C GLY A 227 2.54 18.94 -9.06
N LEU A 228 2.99 18.48 -10.23
CA LEU A 228 3.78 17.27 -10.42
C LEU A 228 5.10 17.59 -11.11
N VAL A 229 6.19 16.94 -10.72
CA VAL A 229 7.40 16.81 -11.54
C VAL A 229 7.47 15.36 -12.00
N LEU A 230 7.31 15.12 -13.30
CA LEU A 230 7.21 13.78 -13.86
C LEU A 230 8.23 13.58 -14.97
N SER A 231 8.94 12.45 -14.95
CA SER A 231 9.59 11.91 -16.14
C SER A 231 9.08 10.50 -16.41
N TRP A 232 9.01 10.16 -17.70
CA TRP A 232 8.52 8.87 -18.17
C TRP A 232 9.26 8.49 -19.44
N ALA A 233 9.85 7.30 -19.46
CA ALA A 233 10.55 6.81 -20.64
C ALA A 233 9.65 6.76 -21.89
N VAL A 234 10.12 7.39 -22.98
CA VAL A 234 9.40 7.48 -24.27
C VAL A 234 9.36 6.13 -25.01
N PRO A 235 8.43 5.92 -25.97
CA PRO A 235 8.34 4.66 -26.70
C PRO A 235 9.67 4.28 -27.36
N GLY A 236 10.14 3.05 -27.09
CA GLY A 236 11.42 2.54 -27.57
C GLY A 236 12.62 2.86 -26.69
N GLN A 237 12.48 3.67 -25.62
CA GLN A 237 13.54 3.85 -24.63
C GLN A 237 13.68 2.58 -23.77
N GLY A 238 14.82 1.90 -23.92
CA GLY A 238 15.15 0.72 -23.13
C GLY A 238 15.47 1.05 -21.67
N GLY A 239 15.58 0.00 -20.86
CA GLY A 239 15.90 0.05 -19.44
C GLY A 239 15.40 -1.20 -18.73
N LEU A 240 15.71 -1.33 -17.44
CA LEU A 240 15.35 -2.53 -16.68
C LEU A 240 13.83 -2.60 -16.50
N SER A 241 13.18 -3.60 -17.09
CA SER A 241 11.73 -3.82 -16.95
C SER A 241 10.89 -2.60 -17.34
N HIS A 242 11.21 -1.96 -18.46
CA HIS A 242 10.33 -0.97 -19.10
C HIS A 242 9.18 -1.73 -19.78
N VAL A 243 7.99 -1.68 -19.18
CA VAL A 243 6.80 -2.41 -19.63
C VAL A 243 5.70 -1.48 -20.16
N ASN A 244 5.81 -0.18 -19.91
CA ASN A 244 4.80 0.81 -20.29
C ASN A 244 5.44 2.15 -20.70
N ASN A 245 6.35 2.15 -21.68
CA ASN A 245 6.84 3.41 -22.25
C ASN A 245 5.70 4.25 -22.85
N LYS A 246 5.75 5.57 -22.69
CA LYS A 246 4.62 6.44 -23.04
C LYS A 246 5.04 7.70 -23.78
N ALA A 247 4.32 8.06 -24.84
CA ALA A 247 4.57 9.31 -25.55
C ALA A 247 4.09 10.50 -24.71
N LEU A 248 4.82 11.62 -24.78
CA LEU A 248 4.49 12.83 -24.01
C LEU A 248 3.06 13.31 -24.23
N VAL A 249 2.56 13.25 -25.48
CA VAL A 249 1.18 13.66 -25.81
C VAL A 249 0.14 12.86 -25.04
N ASP A 250 0.38 11.56 -24.82
CA ASP A 250 -0.52 10.69 -24.09
C ASP A 250 -0.45 10.98 -22.59
N VAL A 251 0.75 11.22 -22.05
CA VAL A 251 0.94 11.62 -20.64
C VAL A 251 0.21 12.95 -20.37
N ILE A 252 0.37 13.95 -21.24
CA ILE A 252 -0.37 15.22 -21.17
C ILE A 252 -1.88 14.96 -21.18
N ALA A 253 -2.37 14.15 -22.11
CA ALA A 253 -3.79 13.85 -22.21
C ALA A 253 -4.35 13.18 -20.94
N GLN A 254 -3.59 12.29 -20.30
CA GLN A 254 -4.00 11.64 -19.06
C GLN A 254 -3.98 12.58 -17.85
N LEU A 255 -3.01 13.49 -17.78
CA LEU A 255 -2.92 14.47 -16.70
C LEU A 255 -3.96 15.60 -16.85
N ASN A 256 -4.30 15.99 -18.08
CA ASN A 256 -5.40 16.92 -18.35
C ASN A 256 -6.73 16.39 -17.79
N LYS A 257 -7.01 15.09 -17.94
CA LYS A 257 -8.21 14.45 -17.35
C LYS A 257 -8.25 14.54 -15.82
N ARG A 258 -7.09 14.71 -15.18
CA ARG A 258 -6.91 14.81 -13.73
C ARG A 258 -6.78 16.26 -13.25
N GLY A 259 -7.05 17.23 -14.12
CA GLY A 259 -7.02 18.66 -13.78
C GLY A 259 -5.62 19.26 -13.72
N PHE A 260 -4.65 18.67 -14.40
CA PHE A 260 -3.29 19.20 -14.51
C PHE A 260 -2.97 19.65 -15.93
N GLU A 261 -2.29 20.78 -16.08
CA GLU A 261 -1.76 21.25 -17.35
C GLU A 261 -0.23 21.21 -17.34
N ILE A 262 0.38 21.03 -18.51
CA ILE A 262 1.84 21.02 -18.64
C ILE A 262 2.42 22.43 -18.49
N ASP A 263 3.37 22.60 -17.59
CA ASP A 263 4.12 23.85 -17.38
C ASP A 263 5.49 23.74 -18.04
N LYS A 264 5.57 24.12 -19.31
CA LYS A 264 6.83 24.08 -20.06
C LYS A 264 7.88 25.04 -19.49
N THR A 265 7.45 26.17 -18.92
CA THR A 265 8.36 27.17 -18.34
C THR A 265 9.01 26.64 -17.08
N GLY A 266 8.25 25.99 -16.19
CA GLY A 266 8.77 25.29 -15.01
C GLY A 266 9.63 24.06 -15.36
N SER A 267 9.34 23.41 -16.49
CA SER A 267 10.09 22.23 -16.97
C SER A 267 11.50 22.59 -17.43
N GLU A 268 11.66 23.72 -18.12
CA GLU A 268 12.89 24.05 -18.85
C GLU A 268 14.15 24.10 -17.96
N PRO A 269 14.17 24.76 -16.78
CA PRO A 269 15.33 24.75 -15.91
C PRO A 269 15.73 23.35 -15.42
N LEU A 270 14.75 22.48 -15.16
CA LEU A 270 15.00 21.10 -14.71
C LEU A 270 15.62 20.26 -15.83
N ARG A 271 15.09 20.41 -17.05
CA ARG A 271 15.62 19.75 -18.25
C ARG A 271 17.02 20.24 -18.57
N GLN A 272 17.28 21.54 -18.55
CA GLN A 272 18.60 22.10 -18.83
C GLN A 272 19.67 21.66 -17.82
N ALA A 273 19.30 21.51 -16.55
CA ALA A 273 20.21 21.11 -15.48
C ALA A 273 20.52 19.60 -15.47
N SER A 274 19.69 18.78 -16.12
CA SER A 274 19.92 17.34 -16.24
C SER A 274 21.18 17.08 -17.06
N SER A 275 22.00 16.11 -16.68
CA SER A 275 23.14 15.61 -17.45
C SER A 275 22.75 14.47 -18.39
N PHE A 276 21.79 13.63 -18.00
CA PHE A 276 21.33 12.51 -18.82
C PHE A 276 20.40 12.95 -19.96
N SER A 277 20.70 12.52 -21.19
CA SER A 277 19.94 12.93 -22.38
C SER A 277 18.48 12.51 -22.35
N TRP A 278 18.16 11.35 -21.78
CA TRP A 278 16.77 10.90 -21.62
C TRP A 278 16.00 11.75 -20.60
N LEU A 279 16.61 12.07 -19.44
CA LEU A 279 15.99 12.99 -18.48
C LEU A 279 15.76 14.38 -19.08
N LYS A 280 16.74 14.92 -19.84
CA LYS A 280 16.55 16.16 -20.62
C LYS A 280 15.34 16.08 -21.54
N GLY A 281 15.07 14.93 -22.15
CA GLY A 281 13.94 14.71 -23.05
C GLY A 281 12.59 14.56 -22.35
N ASN A 282 12.59 14.01 -21.14
CA ASN A 282 11.40 13.41 -20.54
C ASN A 282 10.88 14.12 -19.29
N ILE A 283 11.66 15.01 -18.65
CA ILE A 283 11.21 15.73 -17.45
C ILE A 283 10.24 16.85 -17.85
N TYR A 284 9.02 16.80 -17.29
CA TYR A 284 8.04 17.86 -17.40
C TYR A 284 7.40 18.15 -16.04
N THR A 285 7.14 19.42 -15.80
CA THR A 285 6.33 19.87 -14.67
C THR A 285 4.89 20.07 -15.11
N TYR A 286 3.95 19.76 -14.21
CA TYR A 286 2.53 19.93 -14.45
C TYR A 286 1.92 20.69 -13.27
N LYS A 287 0.99 21.60 -13.55
CA LYS A 287 0.31 22.44 -12.55
C LYS A 287 -1.16 22.07 -12.47
N ARG A 288 -1.69 22.01 -11.25
CA ARG A 288 -3.14 21.89 -11.06
C ARG A 288 -3.81 23.15 -11.59
N VAL A 289 -4.75 22.98 -12.50
CA VAL A 289 -5.42 24.09 -13.21
C VAL A 289 -6.25 24.94 -12.23
N ASP A 290 -7.00 24.29 -11.34
CA ASP A 290 -7.75 24.97 -10.29
C ASP A 290 -7.41 24.36 -8.91
N PRO A 291 -6.70 25.08 -8.03
CA PRO A 291 -6.38 24.62 -6.67
C PRO A 291 -7.60 24.16 -5.86
N LYS A 292 -8.80 24.69 -6.14
CA LYS A 292 -10.04 24.31 -5.44
C LYS A 292 -10.54 22.91 -5.79
N THR A 293 -10.01 22.30 -6.86
CA THR A 293 -10.33 20.92 -7.25
C THR A 293 -9.58 19.89 -6.42
N PHE A 294 -8.63 20.31 -5.58
CA PHE A 294 -8.00 19.43 -4.61
C PHE A 294 -8.98 19.08 -3.49
N ILE A 295 -9.09 17.79 -3.18
CA ILE A 295 -10.02 17.27 -2.16
C ILE A 295 -9.17 16.69 -1.03
N GLU A 296 -9.18 17.35 0.14
CA GLU A 296 -8.40 16.91 1.30
C GLU A 296 -8.86 15.54 1.82
N GLU A 297 -10.16 15.28 1.71
CA GLU A 297 -10.76 14.02 2.14
C GLU A 297 -10.39 12.85 1.22
N ASP A 298 -9.82 13.12 0.04
CA ASP A 298 -9.40 12.09 -0.89
C ASP A 298 -8.00 11.58 -0.61
N VAL A 299 -7.16 12.26 0.19
CA VAL A 299 -5.81 11.76 0.53
C VAL A 299 -5.78 10.65 1.57
#